data_AF-A0A3N5Z3H0-F1
#
_entry.id   AF-A0A3N5Z3H0-F1
#
_cell.length_a   1.000
_cell.length_b   1.000
_cell.length_c   1.000
_cell.angle_alpha   90.00
_cell.angle_beta   90.00
_cell.angle_gamma   90.00
#
_symmetry.space_group_name_H-M   'P 1'
#
loop_
_entity.id
_entity.type
_entity.pdbx_description
1 polymer ?
#
loop_
_entity_poly.entity_id
_entity_poly.type
_entity_poly.pdbx_seq_one_letter_code
_entity_poly.pdbx_strand_id
1 'polypeptide(L)'
;MQQTFFCPNCKSQVAYGQAYCTRCNTALIWPGLQTPAQSQSTQNQYPNQQQSWGQQYQYGQQYGPNQQQWNQQQQPDQSSSANQTATSGKQVRKKTKQSDDGPGLLEQIQEHKGAIAKIVVALVVITVLIGVFTSLQGEIAKVFSKPVVQSFDTTAAEIITGQSATLKWNVTGVSSVSITPGIGTVSSSGTRTVSPDKTTNYALIANNMFGSANGAITVTVREPSPTVESFSFDRDSIIAGQPATLSWSVSNATMVTISPEIGVVSLTGSKSLSPNSSTTYTLTASNSAGNSTSTATVTVASSGAPVINTFSASPTSIKAGESATLAWDVSGSTSININQGIGGVGAKDSRQISPTATATYTLTAGSETRSVTVTVDTSNVKSTATSTIPTSAPTITTFSASHKDIMLGENTTLSWVVTGAKSVTINPDVGTFQPSDSVFLIPLETTTYTLLASNNLGTENATVTVSVTPDSEGTPPEIQLFTASPSTISAGGTSTLAWSILGATSISINQGIGTPESRLRQEVQPTVTTTYVLTAVNKSGLDSATVVVTVEP
;
A
#
# COMPACT_ATOMS: atom_id res chain seq x y z
N MET A 1 -0.19 -18.33 -40.64
CA MET A 1 -0.88 -17.04 -40.82
C MET A 1 -0.99 -16.41 -39.44
N GLN A 2 -0.23 -15.34 -39.15
CA GLN A 2 -0.43 -14.60 -37.89
C GLN A 2 -1.78 -13.89 -38.00
N GLN A 3 -2.78 -14.33 -37.24
CA GLN A 3 -4.05 -13.61 -37.17
C GLN A 3 -3.81 -12.29 -36.44
N THR A 4 -4.09 -11.19 -37.12
CA THR A 4 -4.00 -9.83 -36.58
C THR A 4 -5.31 -9.51 -35.88
N PHE A 5 -5.26 -9.18 -34.59
CA PHE A 5 -6.46 -8.88 -33.80
C PHE A 5 -6.60 -7.39 -33.58
N PHE A 6 -7.84 -6.91 -33.65
CA PHE A 6 -8.15 -5.49 -33.50
C PHE A 6 -9.09 -5.26 -32.32
N CYS A 7 -8.81 -4.23 -31.52
CA CYS A 7 -9.68 -3.81 -30.45
C CYS A 7 -11.08 -3.43 -31.01
N PRO A 8 -12.19 -3.93 -30.43
CA PRO A 8 -13.53 -3.62 -30.92
C PRO A 8 -13.86 -2.12 -30.90
N ASN A 9 -13.37 -1.41 -29.87
CA ASN A 9 -13.68 0.01 -29.60
C ASN A 9 -12.82 0.99 -30.42
N CYS A 10 -11.50 0.78 -30.49
CA CYS A 10 -10.61 1.77 -31.11
C CYS A 10 -9.91 1.29 -32.38
N LYS A 11 -10.19 0.05 -32.84
CA LYS A 11 -9.61 -0.58 -34.04
C LYS A 11 -8.08 -0.59 -34.07
N SER A 12 -7.42 -0.46 -32.92
CA SER A 12 -5.96 -0.63 -32.82
C SER A 12 -5.59 -2.10 -32.84
N GLN A 13 -4.44 -2.42 -33.42
CA GLN A 13 -3.89 -3.77 -33.43
C GLN A 13 -3.44 -4.16 -32.01
N VAL A 14 -3.86 -5.34 -31.54
CA VAL A 14 -3.57 -5.84 -30.20
C VAL A 14 -2.90 -7.20 -30.28
N ALA A 15 -1.93 -7.43 -29.38
CA ALA A 15 -1.21 -8.70 -29.32
C ALA A 15 -2.07 -9.78 -28.65
N TYR A 16 -2.01 -11.01 -29.17
CA TYR A 16 -2.75 -12.15 -28.62
C TYR A 16 -2.35 -12.39 -27.16
N GLY A 17 -3.33 -12.49 -26.25
CA GLY A 17 -3.11 -12.69 -24.82
C GLY A 17 -3.07 -11.41 -23.96
N GLN A 18 -3.20 -10.22 -24.55
CA GLN A 18 -3.35 -8.98 -23.76
C GLN A 18 -4.74 -8.89 -23.12
N ALA A 19 -4.79 -8.58 -21.82
CA ALA A 19 -6.04 -8.46 -21.06
C ALA A 19 -6.78 -7.13 -21.33
N TYR A 20 -6.07 -6.09 -21.78
CA TYR A 20 -6.62 -4.76 -22.04
C TYR A 20 -5.95 -4.10 -23.25
N CYS A 21 -6.69 -3.27 -23.96
CA CYS A 21 -6.15 -2.42 -25.03
C CYS A 21 -5.53 -1.16 -24.42
N THR A 22 -4.22 -0.97 -24.62
CA THR A 22 -3.47 0.18 -24.08
C THR A 22 -3.93 1.53 -24.63
N ARG A 23 -4.59 1.55 -25.80
CA ARG A 23 -5.02 2.79 -26.45
C ARG A 23 -6.36 3.33 -25.95
N CYS A 24 -7.27 2.47 -25.47
CA CYS A 24 -8.60 2.89 -25.01
C CYS A 24 -9.02 2.27 -23.67
N ASN A 25 -8.07 1.65 -22.97
CA ASN A 25 -8.22 1.02 -21.65
C ASN A 25 -9.45 0.11 -21.53
N THR A 26 -9.80 -0.60 -22.60
CA THR A 26 -10.94 -1.51 -22.64
C THR A 26 -10.46 -2.95 -22.48
N ALA A 27 -11.13 -3.73 -21.63
CA ALA A 27 -10.87 -5.16 -21.46
C ALA A 27 -11.12 -5.93 -22.77
N LEU A 28 -10.20 -6.81 -23.13
CA LEU A 28 -10.26 -7.62 -24.34
C LEU A 28 -10.70 -9.05 -23.99
N ILE A 29 -11.67 -9.58 -24.73
CA ILE A 29 -12.18 -10.94 -24.54
C ILE A 29 -11.73 -11.80 -25.72
N TRP A 30 -10.94 -12.84 -25.44
CA TRP A 30 -10.38 -13.74 -26.45
C TRP A 30 -11.25 -14.99 -26.58
N PRO A 31 -11.71 -15.36 -27.80
CA PRO A 31 -12.34 -16.66 -28.00
C PRO A 31 -11.28 -17.77 -27.91
N GLY A 32 -11.41 -18.70 -26.96
CA GLY A 32 -10.68 -19.99 -27.00
C GLY A 32 -9.80 -20.38 -25.81
N LEU A 33 -9.72 -19.62 -24.72
CA LEU A 33 -9.07 -20.10 -23.50
C LEU A 33 -10.03 -21.01 -22.71
N GLN A 34 -9.94 -22.33 -22.96
CA GLN A 34 -10.62 -23.34 -22.18
C GLN A 34 -10.05 -23.40 -20.76
N THR A 35 -10.91 -23.16 -19.75
CA THR A 35 -10.68 -23.60 -18.38
C THR A 35 -11.36 -24.96 -18.16
N PRO A 36 -10.76 -25.94 -17.46
CA PRO A 36 -11.47 -27.13 -17.05
C PRO A 36 -12.34 -26.82 -15.82
N ALA A 37 -13.66 -26.82 -16.07
CA ALA A 37 -14.74 -27.28 -15.22
C ALA A 37 -14.71 -26.97 -13.71
N GLN A 38 -15.61 -26.07 -13.28
CA GLN A 38 -16.51 -26.40 -12.18
C GLN A 38 -17.96 -26.38 -12.67
N SER A 39 -18.62 -27.48 -12.35
CA SER A 39 -19.98 -27.86 -12.65
C SER A 39 -21.02 -26.91 -12.05
N GLN A 40 -21.89 -26.40 -12.92
CA GLN A 40 -23.33 -26.22 -12.78
C GLN A 40 -23.91 -26.05 -11.37
N SER A 41 -24.46 -24.86 -11.12
CA SER A 41 -25.85 -24.76 -10.66
C SER A 41 -26.52 -23.51 -11.26
N THR A 42 -27.83 -23.62 -11.40
CA THR A 42 -28.71 -22.98 -12.36
C THR A 42 -29.18 -21.58 -11.98
N GLN A 43 -29.49 -20.80 -13.03
CA GLN A 43 -30.38 -19.64 -13.14
C GLN A 43 -31.32 -19.35 -11.95
N ASN A 44 -31.36 -18.07 -11.56
CA ASN A 44 -32.57 -17.22 -11.46
C ASN A 44 -32.11 -15.76 -11.34
N GLN A 45 -32.15 -14.95 -12.40
CA GLN A 45 -33.24 -14.04 -12.76
C GLN A 45 -33.79 -13.23 -11.56
N TYR A 46 -33.31 -11.99 -11.43
CA TYR A 46 -34.05 -10.89 -10.79
C TYR A 46 -34.97 -10.23 -11.83
N PRO A 47 -36.11 -9.66 -11.40
CA PRO A 47 -36.15 -8.20 -11.44
C PRO A 47 -36.87 -7.53 -10.25
N ASN A 48 -36.32 -6.36 -9.88
CA ASN A 48 -36.94 -5.13 -9.35
C ASN A 48 -38.14 -5.20 -8.40
N GLN A 49 -38.03 -4.50 -7.25
CA GLN A 49 -38.84 -3.29 -6.97
C GLN A 49 -38.34 -2.49 -5.76
N GLN A 50 -38.63 -1.19 -5.82
CA GLN A 50 -38.23 -0.08 -4.94
C GLN A 50 -39.19 0.15 -3.76
N GLN A 51 -38.68 0.89 -2.75
CA GLN A 51 -39.39 1.76 -1.76
C GLN A 51 -40.18 1.07 -0.63
N SER A 52 -40.35 1.58 0.60
CA SER A 52 -39.77 2.65 1.44
C SER A 52 -40.46 2.57 2.83
N TRP A 53 -40.04 3.40 3.81
CA TRP A 53 -40.51 3.59 5.22
C TRP A 53 -39.95 2.57 6.24
N GLY A 54 -39.45 2.93 7.43
CA GLY A 54 -39.48 4.19 8.17
C GLY A 54 -39.86 3.93 9.64
N GLN A 55 -38.86 3.92 10.54
CA GLN A 55 -38.89 4.24 11.98
C GLN A 55 -39.79 3.44 12.95
N GLN A 56 -39.18 2.82 13.97
CA GLN A 56 -39.39 3.20 15.38
C GLN A 56 -38.34 2.59 16.33
N TYR A 57 -37.89 3.41 17.29
CA TYR A 57 -36.81 3.22 18.26
C TYR A 57 -37.18 2.33 19.47
N GLN A 58 -36.17 1.69 20.10
CA GLN A 58 -35.66 1.99 21.47
C GLN A 58 -34.86 0.81 22.07
N TYR A 59 -33.70 1.14 22.66
CA TYR A 59 -32.95 0.55 23.81
C TYR A 59 -32.87 -0.98 23.97
N GLY A 60 -31.76 -1.63 24.31
CA GLY A 60 -30.46 -1.21 24.84
C GLY A 60 -29.89 -2.34 25.73
N GLN A 61 -28.56 -2.52 25.69
CA GLN A 61 -27.69 -3.21 26.65
C GLN A 61 -27.85 -4.75 26.78
N GLN A 62 -26.93 -5.57 26.26
CA GLN A 62 -25.59 -5.91 26.78
C GLN A 62 -25.65 -6.82 28.04
N TYR A 63 -25.29 -8.11 27.88
CA TYR A 63 -24.58 -8.90 28.90
C TYR A 63 -23.84 -10.08 28.24
N GLY A 64 -22.53 -10.13 28.50
CA GLY A 64 -21.72 -11.34 28.55
C GLY A 64 -21.53 -11.80 30.02
N PRO A 65 -20.56 -12.66 30.34
CA PRO A 65 -20.83 -14.03 30.79
C PRO A 65 -20.31 -14.33 32.22
N ASN A 66 -20.74 -15.45 32.84
CA ASN A 66 -19.85 -16.52 33.36
C ASN A 66 -20.56 -17.55 34.26
N GLN A 67 -19.98 -18.74 34.24
CA GLN A 67 -20.20 -19.90 35.13
C GLN A 67 -19.57 -19.69 36.52
N GLN A 68 -20.12 -20.32 37.57
CA GLN A 68 -19.52 -21.43 38.33
C GLN A 68 -20.18 -21.67 39.72
N GLN A 69 -20.34 -22.97 40.04
CA GLN A 69 -20.38 -23.63 41.38
C GLN A 69 -21.57 -23.31 42.33
N TRP A 70 -22.12 -24.18 43.20
CA TRP A 70 -21.66 -25.39 43.88
C TRP A 70 -22.87 -26.19 44.48
N ASN A 71 -22.69 -27.51 44.67
CA ASN A 71 -23.18 -28.44 45.72
C ASN A 71 -24.65 -28.72 46.15
N GLN A 72 -24.93 -30.03 46.16
CA GLN A 72 -25.45 -30.93 47.21
C GLN A 72 -26.71 -30.60 48.06
N GLN A 73 -27.49 -31.69 48.21
CA GLN A 73 -28.29 -32.15 49.37
C GLN A 73 -29.80 -31.84 49.48
N GLN A 74 -30.53 -32.97 49.55
CA GLN A 74 -31.69 -33.33 50.37
C GLN A 74 -33.10 -32.77 50.13
N GLN A 75 -33.98 -33.77 49.97
CA GLN A 75 -35.39 -33.93 50.36
C GLN A 75 -36.49 -33.06 49.74
N PRO A 76 -37.63 -33.67 49.36
CA PRO A 76 -38.81 -32.95 48.89
C PRO A 76 -39.80 -32.74 50.02
N ASP A 77 -40.46 -31.57 50.03
CA ASP A 77 -41.84 -31.48 50.49
C ASP A 77 -42.56 -30.34 49.77
N GLN A 78 -43.72 -30.69 49.20
CA GLN A 78 -45.00 -29.96 49.23
C GLN A 78 -44.96 -28.44 48.92
N SER A 79 -45.78 -27.86 48.05
CA SER A 79 -47.03 -28.27 47.42
C SER A 79 -47.57 -27.05 46.64
N SER A 80 -48.49 -27.32 45.72
CA SER A 80 -49.62 -26.45 45.34
C SER A 80 -49.37 -25.18 44.50
N SER A 81 -49.93 -25.19 43.29
CA SER A 81 -51.18 -24.48 42.97
C SER A 81 -51.61 -24.93 41.57
N ALA A 82 -52.77 -25.58 41.43
CA ALA A 82 -54.09 -24.95 41.35
C ALA A 82 -54.17 -24.08 40.07
N ASN A 83 -55.20 -24.15 39.24
CA ASN A 83 -56.57 -24.54 39.53
C ASN A 83 -57.38 -24.49 38.22
N GLN A 84 -58.62 -24.95 38.33
CA GLN A 84 -59.82 -24.50 37.59
C GLN A 84 -60.09 -25.11 36.20
N THR A 85 -61.31 -25.52 35.83
CA THR A 85 -62.60 -25.85 36.50
C THR A 85 -63.44 -26.53 35.39
N ALA A 86 -64.39 -27.44 35.65
CA ALA A 86 -65.84 -27.17 35.76
C ALA A 86 -66.59 -28.29 34.99
N THR A 87 -67.81 -28.77 35.28
CA THR A 87 -68.72 -28.84 36.45
C THR A 87 -69.86 -29.79 36.04
N SER A 88 -70.45 -30.53 36.98
CA SER A 88 -71.88 -30.93 37.09
C SER A 88 -71.94 -32.20 37.95
N GLY A 89 -72.66 -32.35 39.06
CA GLY A 89 -73.72 -31.56 39.66
C GLY A 89 -74.79 -32.51 40.19
N LYS A 90 -74.89 -32.71 41.51
CA LYS A 90 -76.13 -32.70 42.33
C LYS A 90 -75.91 -33.26 43.74
N GLN A 91 -76.36 -32.45 44.70
CA GLN A 91 -76.49 -32.73 46.12
C GLN A 91 -77.80 -33.49 46.44
N VAL A 92 -77.93 -34.03 47.65
CA VAL A 92 -78.73 -33.44 48.76
C VAL A 92 -78.96 -34.46 49.91
N ARG A 93 -78.57 -34.04 51.13
CA ARG A 93 -79.15 -34.19 52.50
C ARG A 93 -79.68 -35.56 52.99
N LYS A 94 -79.82 -35.87 54.28
CA LYS A 94 -79.41 -35.39 55.63
C LYS A 94 -79.95 -36.46 56.60
N LYS A 95 -79.20 -36.74 57.68
CA LYS A 95 -79.60 -37.09 59.08
C LYS A 95 -80.70 -38.18 59.26
N THR A 96 -80.56 -39.15 60.18
CA THR A 96 -80.59 -38.96 61.65
C THR A 96 -80.42 -40.33 62.36
N LYS A 97 -79.65 -40.35 63.47
CA LYS A 97 -79.80 -41.13 64.74
C LYS A 97 -79.90 -42.68 64.79
N GLN A 98 -78.99 -43.24 65.61
CA GLN A 98 -79.21 -43.96 66.90
C GLN A 98 -79.37 -45.51 66.93
N SER A 99 -78.65 -46.08 67.92
CA SER A 99 -78.92 -47.29 68.75
C SER A 99 -78.21 -48.61 68.42
N ASP A 100 -77.23 -48.93 69.27
CA ASP A 100 -76.97 -50.15 70.07
C ASP A 100 -77.36 -51.58 69.62
N ASP A 101 -76.45 -52.47 70.06
CA ASP A 101 -76.55 -53.91 70.38
C ASP A 101 -76.07 -54.98 69.37
N GLY A 102 -75.06 -55.74 69.83
CA GLY A 102 -74.89 -57.17 69.52
C GLY A 102 -73.53 -57.62 68.96
N PRO A 103 -72.62 -58.20 69.77
CA PRO A 103 -71.32 -58.69 69.32
C PRO A 103 -71.35 -60.18 68.95
N GLY A 104 -70.65 -60.56 67.87
CA GLY A 104 -70.49 -61.98 67.52
C GLY A 104 -69.91 -62.26 66.14
N LEU A 105 -68.70 -61.76 65.82
CA LEU A 105 -67.97 -62.13 64.59
C LEU A 105 -66.47 -62.32 64.86
N LEU A 106 -66.13 -63.12 65.87
CA LEU A 106 -64.74 -63.54 66.16
C LEU A 106 -64.51 -65.06 65.98
N GLU A 107 -65.33 -65.74 65.18
CA GLU A 107 -65.18 -67.18 64.93
C GLU A 107 -65.25 -67.60 63.45
N GLN A 108 -64.69 -66.81 62.54
CA GLN A 108 -64.48 -67.25 61.13
C GLN A 108 -63.13 -66.84 60.50
N ILE A 109 -62.13 -66.46 61.31
CA ILE A 109 -60.81 -65.99 60.80
C ILE A 109 -59.73 -67.10 60.80
N GLN A 110 -60.00 -68.31 61.30
CA GLN A 110 -59.01 -69.41 61.31
C GLN A 110 -59.03 -70.32 60.06
N GLU A 111 -60.16 -70.49 59.35
CA GLU A 111 -60.21 -71.39 58.18
C GLU A 111 -59.73 -70.78 56.86
N HIS A 112 -59.68 -69.46 56.72
CA HIS A 112 -59.27 -68.82 55.46
C HIS A 112 -57.81 -68.33 55.45
N LYS A 113 -57.08 -68.41 56.57
CA LYS A 113 -55.65 -68.02 56.61
C LYS A 113 -54.79 -68.83 55.65
N GLY A 114 -55.05 -70.14 55.50
CA GLY A 114 -54.32 -70.99 54.56
C GLY A 114 -54.64 -70.69 53.09
N ALA A 115 -55.91 -70.41 52.77
CA ALA A 115 -56.35 -70.06 51.42
C ALA A 115 -55.91 -68.65 51.02
N ILE A 116 -56.04 -67.67 51.92
CA ILE A 116 -55.58 -66.30 51.74
C ILE A 116 -54.05 -66.27 51.64
N ALA A 117 -53.31 -67.03 52.46
CA ALA A 117 -51.86 -67.12 52.32
C ALA A 117 -51.43 -67.71 50.97
N LYS A 118 -52.12 -68.74 50.46
CA LYS A 118 -51.85 -69.29 49.12
C LYS A 118 -52.18 -68.31 47.99
N ILE A 119 -53.27 -67.55 48.12
CA ILE A 119 -53.64 -66.51 47.14
C ILE A 119 -52.65 -65.34 47.19
N VAL A 120 -52.22 -64.91 48.37
CA VAL A 120 -51.21 -63.85 48.55
C VAL A 120 -49.87 -64.30 47.98
N VAL A 121 -49.43 -65.54 48.25
CA VAL A 121 -48.21 -66.10 47.64
C VAL A 121 -48.37 -66.20 46.12
N ALA A 122 -49.52 -66.65 45.61
CA ALA A 122 -49.77 -66.71 44.17
C ALA A 122 -49.77 -65.32 43.53
N LEU A 123 -50.34 -64.29 44.18
CA LEU A 123 -50.32 -62.92 43.69
C LEU A 123 -48.92 -62.30 43.75
N VAL A 124 -48.12 -62.61 44.76
CA VAL A 124 -46.71 -62.20 44.84
C VAL A 124 -45.88 -62.90 43.76
N VAL A 125 -46.12 -64.18 43.50
CA VAL A 125 -45.47 -64.90 42.40
C VAL A 125 -45.91 -64.33 41.06
N ILE A 126 -47.18 -63.97 40.88
CA ILE A 126 -47.69 -63.34 39.65
C ILE A 126 -47.11 -61.93 39.47
N THR A 127 -46.99 -61.10 40.51
CA THR A 127 -46.37 -59.77 40.38
C THR A 127 -44.87 -59.85 40.15
N VAL A 128 -44.18 -60.82 40.75
CA VAL A 128 -42.77 -61.13 40.45
C VAL A 128 -42.64 -61.65 39.01
N LEU A 129 -43.50 -62.54 38.54
CA LEU A 129 -43.48 -63.05 37.16
C LEU A 129 -43.84 -61.98 36.14
N ILE A 130 -44.81 -61.10 36.43
CA ILE A 130 -45.14 -59.94 35.59
C ILE A 130 -43.98 -58.94 35.60
N GLY A 131 -43.34 -58.69 36.75
CA GLY A 131 -42.16 -57.83 36.85
C GLY A 131 -40.95 -58.39 36.09
N VAL A 132 -40.71 -59.70 36.18
CA VAL A 132 -39.71 -60.40 35.37
C VAL A 132 -40.09 -60.33 33.90
N PHE A 133 -41.36 -60.52 33.53
CA PHE A 133 -41.83 -60.44 32.15
C PHE A 133 -41.72 -59.02 31.58
N THR A 134 -42.10 -57.97 32.31
CA THR A 134 -41.95 -56.57 31.84
C THR A 134 -40.49 -56.13 31.78
N SER A 135 -39.65 -56.59 32.72
CA SER A 135 -38.18 -56.43 32.63
C SER A 135 -37.61 -57.14 31.40
N LEU A 136 -38.07 -58.37 31.13
CA LEU A 136 -37.67 -59.14 29.94
C LEU A 136 -38.16 -58.45 28.67
N GLN A 137 -39.38 -57.94 28.62
CA GLN A 137 -39.92 -57.18 27.47
C GLN A 137 -39.09 -55.91 27.19
N GLY A 138 -38.59 -55.21 28.22
CA GLY A 138 -37.70 -54.06 28.07
C GLY A 138 -36.32 -54.43 27.49
N GLU A 139 -35.76 -55.56 27.89
CA GLU A 139 -34.49 -56.07 27.33
C GLU A 139 -34.66 -56.66 25.92
N ILE A 140 -35.78 -57.33 25.65
CA ILE A 140 -36.10 -57.87 24.32
C ILE A 140 -36.39 -56.72 23.34
N ALA A 141 -37.10 -55.67 23.76
CA ALA A 141 -37.35 -54.48 22.93
C ALA A 141 -36.06 -53.76 22.51
N LYS A 142 -34.99 -53.80 23.33
CA LYS A 142 -33.66 -53.30 22.94
C LYS A 142 -33.05 -54.09 21.78
N VAL A 143 -33.34 -55.39 21.66
CA VAL A 143 -32.83 -56.26 20.58
C VAL A 143 -33.67 -56.13 19.30
N PHE A 144 -34.95 -55.77 19.40
CA PHE A 144 -35.88 -55.55 18.28
C PHE A 144 -36.13 -54.06 17.99
N SER A 145 -35.08 -53.24 17.98
CA SER A 145 -35.19 -51.80 17.70
C SER A 145 -34.24 -51.37 16.59
N LYS A 146 -34.47 -50.18 16.01
CA LYS A 146 -33.50 -49.57 15.07
C LYS A 146 -32.15 -49.36 15.77
N PRO A 147 -31.03 -49.32 15.03
CA PRO A 147 -29.72 -49.06 15.63
C PRO A 147 -29.72 -47.73 16.41
N VAL A 148 -28.86 -47.63 17.42
CA VAL A 148 -28.71 -46.39 18.21
C VAL A 148 -27.25 -45.95 18.16
N VAL A 149 -27.01 -44.75 17.64
CA VAL A 149 -25.70 -44.09 17.69
C VAL A 149 -25.57 -43.47 19.08
N GLN A 150 -24.80 -44.12 19.95
CA GLN A 150 -24.58 -43.66 21.32
C GLN A 150 -23.63 -42.46 21.35
N SER A 151 -22.59 -42.49 20.50
CA SER A 151 -21.70 -41.36 20.31
C SER A 151 -21.07 -41.40 18.92
N PHE A 152 -20.83 -40.22 18.35
CA PHE A 152 -20.03 -40.03 17.15
C PHE A 152 -19.33 -38.67 17.26
N ASP A 153 -18.10 -38.71 17.71
CA ASP A 153 -17.33 -37.55 18.16
C ASP A 153 -15.99 -37.45 17.42
N THR A 154 -15.36 -36.28 17.50
CA THR A 154 -14.00 -36.04 16.99
C THR A 154 -13.12 -35.46 18.08
N THR A 155 -11.83 -35.77 18.05
CA THR A 155 -10.84 -35.09 18.90
C THR A 155 -10.61 -33.64 18.49
N ALA A 156 -10.85 -33.29 17.22
CA ALA A 156 -10.70 -31.94 16.68
C ALA A 156 -11.75 -31.69 15.58
N ALA A 157 -12.61 -30.68 15.79
CA ALA A 157 -13.62 -30.26 14.80
C ALA A 157 -13.03 -29.28 13.77
N GLU A 158 -11.89 -28.67 14.08
CA GLU A 158 -11.14 -27.77 13.22
C GLU A 158 -9.67 -28.18 13.22
N ILE A 159 -9.07 -28.28 12.04
CA ILE A 159 -7.66 -28.62 11.83
C ILE A 159 -7.03 -27.69 10.80
N ILE A 160 -5.72 -27.48 10.90
CA ILE A 160 -4.94 -26.84 9.83
C ILE A 160 -4.57 -27.91 8.80
N THR A 161 -4.51 -27.52 7.52
CA THR A 161 -4.08 -28.41 6.41
C THR A 161 -2.80 -29.18 6.79
N GLY A 162 -2.82 -30.50 6.60
CA GLY A 162 -1.72 -31.40 6.98
C GLY A 162 -1.80 -31.98 8.40
N GLN A 163 -2.69 -31.47 9.26
CA GLN A 163 -3.00 -32.08 10.55
C GLN A 163 -4.05 -33.20 10.42
N SER A 164 -4.27 -33.93 11.51
CA SER A 164 -5.22 -35.04 11.56
C SER A 164 -6.21 -34.89 12.72
N ALA A 165 -7.42 -35.37 12.53
CA ALA A 165 -8.43 -35.54 13.58
C ALA A 165 -8.72 -37.03 13.82
N THR A 166 -9.13 -37.40 15.02
CA THR A 166 -9.55 -38.78 15.32
C THR A 166 -11.06 -38.83 15.55
N LEU A 167 -11.75 -39.56 14.69
CA LEU A 167 -13.15 -39.92 14.84
C LEU A 167 -13.28 -41.05 15.87
N LYS A 168 -14.28 -40.96 16.75
CA LYS A 168 -14.63 -41.99 17.74
C LYS A 168 -16.13 -42.27 17.68
N TRP A 169 -16.51 -43.53 17.61
CA TRP A 169 -17.92 -43.91 17.55
C TRP A 169 -18.25 -45.08 18.48
N ASN A 170 -19.51 -45.11 18.90
CA ASN A 170 -20.11 -46.23 19.61
C ASN A 170 -21.58 -46.38 19.17
N VAL A 171 -21.93 -47.54 18.65
CA VAL A 171 -23.25 -47.85 18.10
C VAL A 171 -23.73 -49.19 18.65
N THR A 172 -24.97 -49.23 19.11
CA THR A 172 -25.60 -50.45 19.65
C THR A 172 -26.75 -50.95 18.76
N GLY A 173 -27.02 -52.26 18.80
CA GLY A 173 -28.14 -52.86 18.06
C GLY A 173 -27.94 -52.90 16.55
N VAL A 174 -26.70 -53.02 16.06
CA VAL A 174 -26.34 -52.83 14.65
C VAL A 174 -25.86 -54.13 13.99
N SER A 175 -26.19 -54.33 12.71
CA SER A 175 -25.64 -55.41 11.87
C SER A 175 -24.50 -54.93 10.98
N SER A 176 -24.49 -53.64 10.60
CA SER A 176 -23.37 -53.00 9.88
C SER A 176 -23.26 -51.50 10.21
N VAL A 177 -22.03 -51.00 10.36
CA VAL A 177 -21.75 -49.56 10.46
C VAL A 177 -20.83 -49.18 9.30
N SER A 178 -21.08 -48.05 8.65
CA SER A 178 -20.20 -47.49 7.63
C SER A 178 -20.00 -46.00 7.84
N ILE A 179 -18.79 -45.50 7.59
CA ILE A 179 -18.47 -44.07 7.63
C ILE A 179 -18.00 -43.62 6.24
N THR A 180 -18.60 -42.54 5.75
CA THR A 180 -18.26 -41.91 4.45
C THR A 180 -17.91 -40.44 4.64
N PRO A 181 -17.04 -39.84 3.83
CA PRO A 181 -16.31 -40.44 2.71
C PRO A 181 -15.05 -41.21 3.15
N GLY A 182 -14.57 -42.13 2.30
CA GLY A 182 -13.21 -42.70 2.37
C GLY A 182 -12.89 -43.75 3.43
N ILE A 183 -13.77 -44.02 4.41
CA ILE A 183 -13.50 -45.01 5.47
C ILE A 183 -14.17 -46.37 5.16
N GLY A 184 -15.44 -46.37 4.77
CA GLY A 184 -16.20 -47.58 4.47
C GLY A 184 -16.74 -48.28 5.73
N THR A 185 -16.93 -49.60 5.66
CA THR A 185 -17.51 -50.40 6.75
C THR A 185 -16.56 -50.52 7.95
N VAL A 186 -17.09 -50.34 9.15
CA VAL A 186 -16.37 -50.37 10.42
C VAL A 186 -17.11 -51.19 11.48
N SER A 187 -16.42 -51.53 12.57
CA SER A 187 -17.00 -52.18 13.74
C SER A 187 -18.02 -51.27 14.44
N SER A 188 -18.88 -51.86 15.29
CA SER A 188 -19.91 -51.15 16.06
C SER A 188 -19.36 -50.07 17.01
N SER A 189 -18.11 -50.20 17.45
CA SER A 189 -17.38 -49.15 18.14
C SER A 189 -15.92 -49.12 17.69
N GLY A 190 -15.27 -47.97 17.80
CA GLY A 190 -13.87 -47.83 17.41
C GLY A 190 -13.42 -46.39 17.24
N THR A 191 -12.19 -46.26 16.73
CA THR A 191 -11.59 -44.97 16.36
C THR A 191 -10.95 -45.02 14.98
N ARG A 192 -10.91 -43.86 14.32
CA ARG A 192 -10.22 -43.67 13.05
C ARG A 192 -9.56 -42.30 13.00
N THR A 193 -8.26 -42.29 12.76
CA THR A 193 -7.53 -41.06 12.42
C THR A 193 -7.75 -40.73 10.94
N VAL A 194 -8.10 -39.48 10.67
CA VAL A 194 -8.36 -38.94 9.33
C VAL A 194 -7.56 -37.65 9.15
N SER A 195 -7.06 -37.43 7.93
CA SER A 195 -6.33 -36.21 7.54
C SER A 195 -6.93 -35.63 6.25
N PRO A 196 -8.15 -35.05 6.32
CA PRO A 196 -8.78 -34.49 5.13
C PRO A 196 -8.04 -33.23 4.64
N ASP A 197 -7.88 -33.08 3.31
CA ASP A 197 -7.27 -31.89 2.70
C ASP A 197 -8.25 -30.71 2.55
N LYS A 198 -9.55 -30.98 2.69
CA LYS A 198 -10.64 -29.99 2.59
C LYS A 198 -11.66 -30.26 3.69
N THR A 199 -12.43 -29.24 4.07
CA THR A 199 -13.55 -29.40 5.01
C THR A 199 -14.43 -30.57 4.57
N THR A 200 -14.51 -31.59 5.43
CA THR A 200 -15.14 -32.87 5.12
C THR A 200 -16.20 -33.19 6.17
N ASN A 201 -17.42 -33.45 5.71
CA ASN A 201 -18.50 -33.95 6.54
C ASN A 201 -18.50 -35.49 6.51
N TYR A 202 -18.15 -36.10 7.64
CA TYR A 202 -18.21 -37.55 7.81
C TYR A 202 -19.60 -37.96 8.26
N ALA A 203 -20.24 -38.84 7.49
CA ALA A 203 -21.52 -39.44 7.82
C ALA A 203 -21.30 -40.89 8.27
N LEU A 204 -21.81 -41.21 9.46
CA LEU A 204 -21.92 -42.56 9.99
C LEU A 204 -23.34 -43.07 9.72
N ILE A 205 -23.43 -44.25 9.09
CA ILE A 205 -24.69 -44.94 8.81
C ILE A 205 -24.63 -46.31 9.48
N ALA A 206 -25.57 -46.57 10.38
CA ALA A 206 -25.72 -47.83 11.10
C ALA A 206 -27.00 -48.52 10.66
N ASN A 207 -26.93 -49.77 10.20
CA ASN A 207 -28.07 -50.53 9.70
C ASN A 207 -28.28 -51.85 10.44
N ASN A 208 -29.53 -52.21 10.63
CA ASN A 208 -29.98 -53.56 10.97
C ASN A 208 -31.27 -53.90 10.20
N MET A 209 -31.84 -55.08 10.43
CA MET A 209 -33.09 -55.50 9.78
C MET A 209 -34.32 -54.64 10.12
N PHE A 210 -34.26 -53.81 11.16
CA PHE A 210 -35.36 -52.95 11.62
C PHE A 210 -35.22 -51.49 11.15
N GLY A 211 -34.08 -51.12 10.57
CA GLY A 211 -33.87 -49.81 9.94
C GLY A 211 -32.46 -49.27 10.09
N SER A 212 -32.35 -47.94 9.98
CA SER A 212 -31.08 -47.22 9.98
C SER A 212 -31.06 -46.09 11.01
N ALA A 213 -29.88 -45.81 11.54
CA ALA A 213 -29.59 -44.61 12.32
C ALA A 213 -28.34 -43.92 11.78
N ASN A 214 -28.33 -42.59 11.84
CA ASN A 214 -27.29 -41.76 11.23
C ASN A 214 -26.62 -40.87 12.27
N GLY A 215 -25.33 -40.60 12.10
CA GLY A 215 -24.58 -39.55 12.76
C GLY A 215 -23.79 -38.76 11.73
N ALA A 216 -23.50 -37.49 11.99
CA ALA A 216 -22.68 -36.67 11.12
C ALA A 216 -21.72 -35.82 11.94
N ILE A 217 -20.50 -35.64 11.44
CA ILE A 217 -19.50 -34.78 12.03
C ILE A 217 -18.69 -34.07 10.94
N THR A 218 -18.61 -32.74 11.05
CA THR A 218 -17.83 -31.92 10.12
C THR A 218 -16.46 -31.67 10.71
N VAL A 219 -15.41 -32.04 9.96
CA VAL A 219 -14.03 -31.64 10.23
C VAL A 219 -13.71 -30.48 9.28
N THR A 220 -13.62 -29.28 9.83
CA THR A 220 -13.27 -28.06 9.09
C THR A 220 -11.76 -27.99 8.90
N VAL A 221 -11.32 -27.80 7.66
CA VAL A 221 -9.89 -27.67 7.32
C VAL A 221 -9.61 -26.22 6.96
N ARG A 222 -8.65 -25.59 7.64
CA ARG A 222 -8.21 -24.23 7.35
C ARG A 222 -6.80 -24.21 6.78
N GLU A 223 -6.54 -23.20 5.96
CA GLU A 223 -5.17 -22.92 5.49
C GLU A 223 -4.35 -22.31 6.65
N PRO A 224 -3.05 -22.59 6.73
CA PRO A 224 -2.16 -21.89 7.66
C PRO A 224 -2.08 -20.40 7.33
N SER A 225 -1.98 -19.52 8.33
CA SER A 225 -1.79 -18.09 8.10
C SER A 225 -0.45 -17.79 7.41
N PRO A 226 -0.35 -16.76 6.54
CA PRO A 226 0.91 -16.36 5.93
C PRO A 226 1.94 -15.96 6.98
N THR A 227 3.21 -16.33 6.77
CA THR A 227 4.30 -15.98 7.68
C THR A 227 5.44 -15.33 6.89
N VAL A 228 5.91 -14.16 7.37
CA VAL A 228 7.08 -13.49 6.80
C VAL A 228 8.31 -13.95 7.59
N GLU A 229 9.12 -14.81 6.98
CA GLU A 229 10.32 -15.40 7.60
C GLU A 229 11.45 -14.37 7.68
N SER A 230 11.61 -13.57 6.63
CA SER A 230 12.58 -12.48 6.59
C SER A 230 12.13 -11.35 5.67
N PHE A 231 12.48 -10.13 6.04
CA PHE A 231 12.31 -8.93 5.21
C PHE A 231 13.29 -7.85 5.69
N SER A 232 14.40 -7.68 4.97
CA SER A 232 15.49 -6.80 5.42
C SER A 232 16.34 -6.30 4.27
N PHE A 233 17.02 -5.17 4.52
CA PHE A 233 18.10 -4.70 3.66
C PHE A 233 19.43 -5.37 4.04
N ASP A 234 20.37 -5.36 3.09
CA ASP A 234 21.78 -5.71 3.33
C ASP A 234 22.55 -4.61 4.08
N ARG A 235 21.98 -3.41 4.18
CA ARG A 235 22.52 -2.26 4.94
C ARG A 235 21.39 -1.36 5.45
N ASP A 236 21.55 -0.84 6.67
CA ASP A 236 20.56 0.03 7.32
C ASP A 236 20.70 1.50 6.91
N SER A 237 21.86 1.89 6.37
CA SER A 237 22.16 3.24 5.95
C SER A 237 22.91 3.30 4.62
N ILE A 238 22.55 4.28 3.80
CA ILE A 238 23.15 4.58 2.50
C ILE A 238 23.35 6.07 2.32
N ILE A 239 24.22 6.45 1.38
CA ILE A 239 24.20 7.80 0.80
C ILE A 239 23.06 7.85 -0.23
N ALA A 240 22.47 9.04 -0.45
CA ALA A 240 21.39 9.21 -1.44
C ALA A 240 21.79 8.62 -2.80
N GLY A 241 20.93 7.76 -3.36
CA GLY A 241 21.16 7.10 -4.66
C GLY A 241 22.12 5.89 -4.62
N GLN A 242 22.78 5.62 -3.50
CA GLN A 242 23.59 4.41 -3.35
C GLN A 242 22.68 3.16 -3.28
N PRO A 243 23.04 2.06 -3.96
CA PRO A 243 22.22 0.85 -3.96
C PRO A 243 22.21 0.15 -2.59
N ALA A 244 21.05 -0.38 -2.22
CA ALA A 244 20.79 -1.31 -1.11
C ALA A 244 19.94 -2.49 -1.61
N THR A 245 20.24 -3.69 -1.15
CA THR A 245 19.55 -4.92 -1.56
C THR A 245 18.50 -5.30 -0.52
N LEU A 246 17.23 -5.18 -0.88
CA LEU A 246 16.09 -5.67 -0.09
C LEU A 246 15.87 -7.15 -0.38
N SER A 247 15.86 -8.01 0.65
CA SER A 247 15.62 -9.46 0.52
C SER A 247 14.42 -9.89 1.37
N TRP A 248 13.65 -10.87 0.87
CA TRP A 248 12.48 -11.39 1.56
C TRP A 248 12.28 -12.90 1.38
N SER A 249 11.65 -13.50 2.39
CA SER A 249 11.18 -14.88 2.38
C SER A 249 9.85 -15.00 3.10
N VAL A 250 8.86 -15.60 2.45
CA VAL A 250 7.48 -15.74 2.93
C VAL A 250 7.01 -17.18 2.77
N SER A 251 6.33 -17.73 3.77
CA SER A 251 5.68 -19.03 3.74
C SER A 251 4.16 -18.90 3.87
N ASN A 252 3.42 -19.92 3.38
CA ASN A 252 1.96 -20.02 3.49
C ASN A 252 1.14 -18.87 2.85
N ALA A 253 1.74 -18.05 1.97
CA ALA A 253 1.02 -17.01 1.24
C ALA A 253 0.66 -17.47 -0.18
N THR A 254 -0.44 -16.97 -0.72
CA THR A 254 -0.76 -17.08 -2.15
C THR A 254 -0.37 -15.83 -2.92
N MET A 255 -0.23 -14.69 -2.23
CA MET A 255 0.19 -13.41 -2.82
C MET A 255 1.12 -12.66 -1.86
N VAL A 256 2.13 -12.00 -2.41
CA VAL A 256 3.02 -11.08 -1.68
C VAL A 256 3.12 -9.76 -2.45
N THR A 257 2.95 -8.65 -1.75
CA THR A 257 3.14 -7.30 -2.30
C THR A 257 4.13 -6.51 -1.45
N ILE A 258 4.93 -5.66 -2.08
CA ILE A 258 5.83 -4.74 -1.40
C ILE A 258 5.54 -3.31 -1.85
N SER A 259 5.34 -2.41 -0.89
CA SER A 259 5.17 -0.98 -1.10
C SER A 259 6.29 -0.20 -0.41
N PRO A 260 6.63 1.02 -0.87
CA PRO A 260 6.14 1.68 -2.09
C PRO A 260 6.72 1.06 -3.38
N GLU A 261 6.06 1.33 -4.52
CA GLU A 261 6.55 1.15 -5.91
C GLU A 261 6.94 -0.25 -6.43
N ILE A 262 7.17 -1.24 -5.57
CA ILE A 262 7.61 -2.58 -6.01
C ILE A 262 6.44 -3.42 -6.54
N GLY A 263 5.29 -3.41 -5.85
CA GLY A 263 4.10 -4.15 -6.27
C GLY A 263 4.16 -5.64 -5.93
N VAL A 264 3.52 -6.47 -6.76
CA VAL A 264 3.42 -7.93 -6.55
C VAL A 264 4.76 -8.61 -6.81
N VAL A 265 5.18 -9.49 -5.91
CA VAL A 265 6.44 -10.24 -5.99
C VAL A 265 6.23 -11.74 -5.70
N SER A 266 7.26 -12.54 -5.98
CA SER A 266 7.30 -13.96 -5.60
C SER A 266 7.49 -14.12 -4.08
N LEU A 267 7.18 -15.33 -3.55
CA LEU A 267 7.28 -15.65 -2.12
C LEU A 267 8.68 -15.45 -1.53
N THR A 268 9.72 -15.68 -2.33
CA THR A 268 11.12 -15.43 -1.98
C THR A 268 11.77 -14.61 -3.08
N GLY A 269 12.63 -13.66 -2.71
CA GLY A 269 13.35 -12.86 -3.68
C GLY A 269 14.23 -11.77 -3.08
N SER A 270 14.89 -11.03 -3.96
CA SER A 270 15.68 -9.86 -3.61
C SER A 270 15.59 -8.81 -4.71
N LYS A 271 15.67 -7.53 -4.35
CA LYS A 271 15.68 -6.39 -5.28
C LYS A 271 16.69 -5.33 -4.84
N SER A 272 17.53 -4.87 -5.76
CA SER A 272 18.41 -3.72 -5.53
C SER A 272 17.64 -2.42 -5.74
N LEU A 273 17.79 -1.49 -4.79
CA LEU A 273 17.05 -0.23 -4.70
C LEU A 273 18.02 0.91 -4.35
N SER A 274 17.82 2.09 -4.94
CA SER A 274 18.68 3.26 -4.72
C SER A 274 17.85 4.49 -4.30
N PRO A 275 17.23 4.49 -3.10
CA PRO A 275 16.40 5.61 -2.68
C PRO A 275 17.24 6.88 -2.41
N ASN A 276 16.66 8.05 -2.74
CA ASN A 276 17.26 9.36 -2.49
C ASN A 276 16.90 9.95 -1.12
N SER A 277 15.91 9.36 -0.44
CA SER A 277 15.48 9.71 0.91
C SER A 277 15.23 8.45 1.74
N SER A 278 15.33 8.57 3.06
CA SER A 278 15.04 7.46 3.99
C SER A 278 13.65 6.91 3.69
N THR A 279 13.57 5.62 3.35
CA THR A 279 12.36 4.98 2.86
C THR A 279 12.07 3.72 3.66
N THR A 280 10.82 3.58 4.11
CA THR A 280 10.31 2.35 4.74
C THR A 280 9.49 1.58 3.75
N TYR A 281 9.91 0.35 3.47
CA TYR A 281 9.18 -0.60 2.66
C TYR A 281 8.30 -1.47 3.56
N THR A 282 7.12 -1.83 3.07
CA THR A 282 6.15 -2.70 3.73
C THR A 282 5.85 -3.88 2.83
N LEU A 283 6.14 -5.09 3.31
CA LEU A 283 5.74 -6.34 2.69
C LEU A 283 4.40 -6.77 3.28
N THR A 284 3.44 -7.13 2.42
CA THR A 284 2.16 -7.73 2.79
C THR A 284 2.01 -9.09 2.11
N ALA A 285 1.92 -10.15 2.92
CA ALA A 285 1.66 -11.51 2.49
C ALA A 285 0.20 -11.88 2.79
N SER A 286 -0.52 -12.47 1.84
CA SER A 286 -1.93 -12.81 1.98
C SER A 286 -2.28 -14.20 1.45
N ASN A 287 -3.29 -14.82 2.05
CA ASN A 287 -3.98 -16.01 1.57
C ASN A 287 -5.45 -16.01 2.04
N SER A 288 -6.16 -17.13 1.89
CA SER A 288 -7.57 -17.22 2.34
C SER A 288 -7.75 -17.20 3.87
N ALA A 289 -6.70 -17.53 4.62
CA ALA A 289 -6.69 -17.52 6.08
C ALA A 289 -6.42 -16.13 6.68
N GLY A 290 -5.82 -15.20 5.92
CA GLY A 290 -5.61 -13.81 6.33
C GLY A 290 -4.37 -13.17 5.73
N ASN A 291 -3.87 -12.13 6.40
CA ASN A 291 -2.71 -11.35 5.98
C ASN A 291 -1.62 -11.32 7.07
N SER A 292 -0.37 -11.15 6.66
CA SER A 292 0.79 -10.89 7.51
C SER A 292 1.64 -9.79 6.89
N THR A 293 2.20 -8.90 7.72
CA THR A 293 2.95 -7.73 7.26
C THR A 293 4.29 -7.61 7.96
N SER A 294 5.31 -7.11 7.25
CA SER A 294 6.61 -6.76 7.81
C SER A 294 7.14 -5.48 7.18
N THR A 295 7.97 -4.72 7.90
CA THR A 295 8.58 -3.48 7.40
C THR A 295 10.10 -3.55 7.41
N ALA A 296 10.73 -2.97 6.39
CA ALA A 296 12.17 -2.82 6.28
C ALA A 296 12.48 -1.36 5.93
N THR A 297 13.32 -0.71 6.72
CA THR A 297 13.68 0.69 6.51
C THR A 297 15.14 0.79 6.11
N VAL A 298 15.40 1.57 5.07
CA VAL A 298 16.76 2.01 4.71
C VAL A 298 16.84 3.52 4.95
N THR A 299 17.84 3.95 5.72
CA THR A 299 18.06 5.36 6.03
C THR A 299 19.04 5.98 5.04
N VAL A 300 18.69 7.15 4.51
CA VAL A 300 19.62 7.95 3.72
C VAL A 300 20.34 8.89 4.68
N ALA A 301 21.65 8.67 4.84
CA ALA A 301 22.51 9.55 5.60
C ALA A 301 22.53 10.92 4.91
N SER A 302 22.14 11.97 5.65
CA SER A 302 22.42 13.34 5.24
C SER A 302 23.93 13.52 5.19
N SER A 303 24.46 14.00 4.05
CA SER A 303 25.81 14.54 4.03
C SER A 303 25.88 15.57 5.16
N GLY A 304 26.89 15.51 6.02
CA GLY A 304 26.98 16.37 7.22
C GLY A 304 26.81 17.87 6.90
N ALA A 305 26.66 18.70 7.93
CA ALA A 305 26.44 20.14 7.76
C ALA A 305 27.41 20.74 6.72
N PRO A 306 26.94 21.61 5.81
CA PRO A 306 27.79 22.29 4.85
C PRO A 306 29.02 22.89 5.51
N VAL A 307 30.19 22.71 4.90
CA VAL A 307 31.45 23.34 5.32
C VAL A 307 32.07 24.02 4.11
N ILE A 308 32.29 25.32 4.21
CA ILE A 308 33.03 26.09 3.19
C ILE A 308 34.53 25.97 3.51
N ASN A 309 35.21 25.01 2.88
CA ASN A 309 36.65 24.75 3.06
C ASN A 309 37.48 25.94 2.56
N THR A 310 37.29 26.37 1.30
CA THR A 310 37.96 27.54 0.71
C THR A 310 36.96 28.45 -0.04
N PHE A 311 37.17 29.78 0.03
CA PHE A 311 36.51 30.76 -0.84
C PHE A 311 37.43 31.97 -0.93
N SER A 312 38.05 32.17 -2.09
CA SER A 312 39.07 33.18 -2.30
C SER A 312 38.95 33.84 -3.67
N ALA A 313 39.59 34.99 -3.81
CA ALA A 313 39.74 35.71 -5.06
C ALA A 313 41.23 35.94 -5.33
N SER A 314 41.69 35.73 -6.55
CA SER A 314 43.07 36.00 -6.95
C SER A 314 43.15 36.65 -8.34
N PRO A 315 43.73 37.86 -8.46
CA PRO A 315 44.15 38.74 -7.37
C PRO A 315 42.96 39.39 -6.62
N THR A 316 43.17 39.84 -5.38
CA THR A 316 42.14 40.56 -4.57
C THR A 316 42.08 42.06 -4.87
N SER A 317 43.04 42.58 -5.65
CA SER A 317 43.06 43.94 -6.17
C SER A 317 43.39 43.89 -7.65
N ILE A 318 42.56 44.52 -8.46
CA ILE A 318 42.70 44.60 -9.92
C ILE A 318 42.60 46.05 -10.36
N LYS A 319 43.18 46.40 -11.51
CA LYS A 319 42.86 47.69 -12.15
C LYS A 319 41.53 47.59 -12.88
N ALA A 320 40.90 48.75 -13.13
CA ALA A 320 39.71 48.80 -13.97
C ALA A 320 39.97 48.14 -15.33
N GLY A 321 39.12 47.16 -15.70
CA GLY A 321 39.23 46.39 -16.94
C GLY A 321 40.08 45.12 -16.84
N GLU A 322 40.76 44.87 -15.71
CA GLU A 322 41.39 43.58 -15.42
C GLU A 322 40.38 42.59 -14.83
N SER A 323 40.83 41.35 -14.59
CA SER A 323 39.97 40.27 -14.09
C SER A 323 40.60 39.58 -12.88
N ALA A 324 39.75 39.02 -12.03
CA ALA A 324 40.12 38.18 -10.89
C ALA A 324 39.48 36.80 -11.04
N THR A 325 40.06 35.78 -10.41
CA THR A 325 39.48 34.43 -10.36
C THR A 325 38.96 34.17 -8.96
N LEU A 326 37.66 33.89 -8.84
CA LEU A 326 37.08 33.30 -7.64
C LEU A 326 37.35 31.80 -7.64
N ALA A 327 37.74 31.24 -6.50
CA ALA A 327 37.89 29.79 -6.33
C ALA A 327 37.27 29.35 -5.00
N TRP A 328 36.60 28.20 -5.01
CA TRP A 328 35.92 27.66 -3.83
C TRP A 328 36.02 26.15 -3.72
N ASP A 329 35.90 25.67 -2.48
CA ASP A 329 35.81 24.26 -2.12
C ASP A 329 34.83 24.17 -0.94
N VAL A 330 33.74 23.43 -1.13
CA VAL A 330 32.66 23.23 -0.18
C VAL A 330 32.37 21.74 -0.08
N SER A 331 32.19 21.25 1.15
CA SER A 331 31.81 19.86 1.43
C SER A 331 30.49 19.80 2.20
N GLY A 332 29.75 18.69 2.09
CA GLY A 332 28.51 18.49 2.86
C GLY A 332 27.30 19.30 2.36
N SER A 333 27.40 19.97 1.22
CA SER A 333 26.30 20.71 0.59
C SER A 333 26.10 20.28 -0.86
N THR A 334 24.84 20.10 -1.24
CA THR A 334 24.40 19.90 -2.63
C THR A 334 23.86 21.18 -3.26
N SER A 335 23.82 22.30 -2.53
CA SER A 335 23.26 23.56 -3.03
C SER A 335 24.09 24.75 -2.58
N ILE A 336 24.86 25.31 -3.53
CA ILE A 336 25.79 26.41 -3.30
C ILE A 336 25.45 27.55 -4.25
N ASN A 337 25.42 28.77 -3.73
CA ASN A 337 25.08 29.97 -4.49
C ASN A 337 26.09 31.08 -4.23
N ILE A 338 26.45 31.84 -5.27
CA ILE A 338 27.26 33.05 -5.15
C ILE A 338 26.46 34.24 -5.66
N ASN A 339 26.46 35.35 -4.92
CA ASN A 339 25.79 36.60 -5.30
C ASN A 339 26.48 37.33 -6.48
N GLN A 340 26.14 38.60 -6.71
CA GLN A 340 26.68 39.42 -7.81
C GLN A 340 26.44 38.80 -9.20
N GLY A 341 25.26 38.18 -9.39
CA GLY A 341 24.84 37.61 -10.67
C GLY A 341 25.50 36.27 -11.05
N ILE A 342 26.24 35.62 -10.15
CA ILE A 342 26.88 34.32 -10.43
C ILE A 342 25.88 33.16 -10.33
N GLY A 343 25.06 33.12 -9.27
CA GLY A 343 24.01 32.13 -9.08
C GLY A 343 24.51 30.79 -8.53
N GLY A 344 23.80 29.71 -8.87
CA GLY A 344 24.11 28.35 -8.44
C GLY A 344 25.41 27.81 -9.05
N VAL A 345 26.25 27.18 -8.23
CA VAL A 345 27.57 26.67 -8.60
C VAL A 345 27.85 25.29 -7.97
N GLY A 346 28.83 24.57 -8.51
CA GLY A 346 29.26 23.27 -7.99
C GLY A 346 30.07 23.37 -6.68
N ALA A 347 30.29 22.22 -6.04
CA ALA A 347 30.96 22.10 -4.73
C ALA A 347 32.43 22.56 -4.72
N LYS A 348 33.15 22.33 -5.81
CA LYS A 348 34.56 22.71 -5.94
C LYS A 348 34.84 23.18 -7.35
N ASP A 349 35.05 24.47 -7.52
CA ASP A 349 35.13 25.10 -8.84
C ASP A 349 35.83 26.47 -8.75
N SER A 350 36.06 27.09 -9.90
CA SER A 350 36.61 28.44 -10.02
C SER A 350 35.97 29.21 -11.17
N ARG A 351 35.82 30.53 -11.03
CA ARG A 351 35.23 31.39 -12.05
C ARG A 351 35.96 32.72 -12.17
N GLN A 352 36.31 33.07 -13.40
CA GLN A 352 36.86 34.38 -13.72
C GLN A 352 35.74 35.44 -13.70
N ILE A 353 36.05 36.59 -13.09
CA ILE A 353 35.18 37.74 -12.93
C ILE A 353 35.93 39.02 -13.34
N SER A 354 35.22 40.03 -13.83
CA SER A 354 35.82 41.32 -14.21
C SER A 354 34.98 42.47 -13.63
N PRO A 355 34.97 42.68 -12.30
CA PRO A 355 34.18 43.74 -11.69
C PRO A 355 34.73 45.11 -12.10
N THR A 356 33.85 46.05 -12.44
CA THR A 356 34.22 47.43 -12.82
C THR A 356 34.35 48.38 -11.63
N ALA A 357 33.90 47.95 -10.46
CA ALA A 357 34.01 48.64 -9.18
C ALA A 357 34.26 47.61 -8.07
N THR A 358 34.80 48.06 -6.94
CA THR A 358 35.02 47.18 -5.78
C THR A 358 33.74 46.44 -5.42
N ALA A 359 33.80 45.11 -5.42
CA ALA A 359 32.64 44.24 -5.24
C ALA A 359 32.94 43.15 -4.19
N THR A 360 31.95 42.87 -3.35
CA THR A 360 31.99 41.76 -2.39
C THR A 360 31.13 40.62 -2.89
N TYR A 361 31.78 39.47 -3.08
CA TYR A 361 31.16 38.20 -3.44
C TYR A 361 30.91 37.41 -2.17
N THR A 362 29.73 36.82 -2.04
CA THR A 362 29.30 36.01 -0.90
C THR A 362 28.84 34.66 -1.42
N LEU A 363 29.52 33.61 -0.98
CA LEU A 363 29.17 32.21 -1.21
C LEU A 363 28.29 31.73 -0.05
N THR A 364 27.17 31.11 -0.37
CA THR A 364 26.21 30.52 0.58
C THR A 364 26.07 29.02 0.32
N ALA A 365 26.24 28.19 1.34
CA ALA A 365 26.05 26.75 1.30
C ALA A 365 25.17 26.32 2.49
N GLY A 366 23.86 26.13 2.25
CA GLY A 366 22.90 25.96 3.33
C GLY A 366 22.86 27.17 4.28
N SER A 367 23.21 26.97 5.56
CA SER A 367 23.32 28.05 6.56
C SER A 367 24.70 28.70 6.64
N GLU A 368 25.73 28.10 6.03
CA GLU A 368 27.09 28.64 6.03
C GLU A 368 27.26 29.70 4.94
N THR A 369 27.98 30.77 5.27
CA THR A 369 28.32 31.83 4.31
C THR A 369 29.77 32.26 4.44
N ARG A 370 30.41 32.62 3.32
CA ARG A 370 31.72 33.27 3.33
C ARG A 370 31.81 34.32 2.24
N SER A 371 32.51 35.41 2.53
CA SER A 371 32.63 36.54 1.59
C SER A 371 34.09 36.83 1.24
N VAL A 372 34.32 37.27 0.00
CA VAL A 372 35.58 37.82 -0.48
C VAL A 372 35.34 39.11 -1.25
N THR A 373 36.18 40.12 -1.01
CA THR A 373 36.09 41.42 -1.68
C THR A 373 37.21 41.54 -2.71
N VAL A 374 36.85 41.89 -3.95
CA VAL A 374 37.79 42.27 -5.00
C VAL A 374 37.77 43.79 -5.12
N THR A 375 38.92 44.42 -4.88
CA THR A 375 39.09 45.87 -4.95
C THR A 375 39.48 46.27 -6.37
N VAL A 376 38.83 47.29 -6.91
CA VAL A 376 39.16 47.82 -8.24
C VAL A 376 39.89 49.15 -8.04
N ASP A 377 41.19 49.17 -8.32
CA ASP A 377 42.02 50.36 -8.29
C ASP A 377 41.82 51.19 -9.56
N THR A 378 41.29 52.40 -9.36
CA THR A 378 41.03 53.38 -10.43
C THR A 378 42.11 54.46 -10.52
N SER A 379 43.16 54.40 -9.70
CA SER A 379 44.17 55.47 -9.55
C SER A 379 45.09 55.68 -10.76
N ASN A 380 45.21 54.69 -11.66
CA ASN A 380 46.11 54.76 -12.83
C ASN A 380 45.40 54.94 -14.18
N VAL A 381 44.09 55.17 -14.19
CA VAL A 381 43.46 55.72 -15.38
C VAL A 381 43.80 57.21 -15.37
N LYS A 382 44.83 57.61 -16.13
CA LYS A 382 44.96 59.02 -16.57
C LYS A 382 43.68 59.31 -17.34
N SER A 383 42.75 59.88 -16.61
CA SER A 383 41.41 60.22 -17.05
C SER A 383 41.52 61.25 -18.16
N THR A 384 41.57 60.77 -19.41
CA THR A 384 40.75 61.38 -20.46
C THR A 384 39.30 60.90 -20.34
N ALA A 385 38.83 60.52 -19.14
CA ALA A 385 37.41 60.68 -18.85
C ALA A 385 37.20 62.18 -18.68
N THR A 386 36.74 62.78 -19.77
CA THR A 386 35.83 63.92 -19.69
C THR A 386 34.76 63.50 -18.69
N SER A 387 34.90 63.92 -17.43
CA SER A 387 33.83 63.88 -16.45
C SER A 387 32.78 64.86 -16.97
N THR A 388 31.99 64.39 -17.93
CA THR A 388 30.76 65.05 -18.29
C THR A 388 29.86 64.84 -17.09
N ILE A 389 29.75 65.88 -16.25
CA ILE A 389 28.59 66.01 -15.36
C ILE A 389 27.38 65.69 -16.24
N PRO A 390 26.59 64.63 -15.94
CA PRO A 390 25.41 64.36 -16.75
C PRO A 390 24.58 65.64 -16.76
N THR A 391 24.38 66.23 -17.94
CA THR A 391 23.59 67.46 -18.11
C THR A 391 22.10 67.17 -18.24
N SER A 392 21.75 65.88 -18.21
CA SER A 392 20.39 65.36 -18.35
C SER A 392 20.21 64.10 -17.51
N ALA A 393 18.95 63.78 -17.19
CA ALA A 393 18.54 62.48 -16.67
C ALA A 393 19.03 61.35 -17.60
N PRO A 394 19.19 60.09 -17.11
CA PRO A 394 19.61 58.99 -17.97
C PRO A 394 18.65 58.84 -19.16
N THR A 395 19.16 58.35 -20.30
CA THR A 395 18.37 58.07 -21.50
C THR A 395 18.54 56.60 -21.91
N ILE A 396 17.48 55.81 -21.85
CA ILE A 396 17.41 54.42 -22.30
C ILE A 396 17.23 54.45 -23.82
N THR A 397 18.33 54.28 -24.55
CA THR A 397 18.35 54.27 -26.02
C THR A 397 17.73 52.99 -26.57
N THR A 398 18.00 51.85 -25.94
CA THR A 398 17.37 50.57 -26.29
C THR A 398 17.13 49.74 -25.03
N PHE A 399 16.02 49.01 -25.04
CA PHE A 399 15.78 47.85 -24.17
C PHE A 399 14.90 46.88 -24.97
N SER A 400 15.47 45.74 -25.34
CA SER A 400 14.83 44.77 -26.22
C SER A 400 15.11 43.34 -25.77
N ALA A 401 14.21 42.43 -26.14
CA ALA A 401 14.44 41.00 -26.08
C ALA A 401 14.76 40.49 -27.49
N SER A 402 15.66 39.51 -27.62
CA SER A 402 15.92 38.83 -28.90
C SER A 402 14.66 38.14 -29.43
N HIS A 403 13.85 37.56 -28.53
CA HIS A 403 12.52 37.03 -28.81
C HIS A 403 11.52 37.54 -27.78
N LYS A 404 10.39 38.11 -28.26
CA LYS A 404 9.32 38.64 -27.40
C LYS A 404 8.18 37.66 -27.17
N ASP A 405 8.02 36.71 -28.06
CA ASP A 405 7.07 35.60 -27.94
C ASP A 405 7.90 34.34 -27.94
N ILE A 406 7.85 33.61 -26.83
CA ILE A 406 8.58 32.36 -26.64
C ILE A 406 7.60 31.29 -26.17
N MET A 407 7.89 30.03 -26.48
CA MET A 407 7.19 28.90 -25.88
C MET A 407 7.72 28.63 -24.47
N LEU A 408 6.91 27.97 -23.64
CA LEU A 408 7.34 27.53 -22.31
C LEU A 408 8.65 26.72 -22.40
N GLY A 409 9.70 27.20 -21.73
CA GLY A 409 11.03 26.57 -21.71
C GLY A 409 12.01 27.09 -22.77
N GLU A 410 11.59 27.94 -23.70
CA GLU A 410 12.49 28.64 -24.61
C GLU A 410 13.22 29.79 -23.90
N ASN A 411 14.29 30.27 -24.53
CA ASN A 411 15.13 31.34 -24.00
C ASN A 411 14.96 32.64 -24.77
N THR A 412 15.32 33.74 -24.11
CA THR A 412 15.46 35.04 -24.75
C THR A 412 16.61 35.80 -24.11
N THR A 413 17.27 36.65 -24.89
CA THR A 413 18.33 37.53 -24.40
C THR A 413 17.79 38.94 -24.34
N LEU A 414 17.77 39.55 -23.16
CA LEU A 414 17.52 40.98 -23.03
C LEU A 414 18.81 41.73 -23.36
N SER A 415 18.71 42.82 -24.11
CA SER A 415 19.82 43.71 -24.46
C SER A 415 19.39 45.16 -24.28
N TRP A 416 20.30 46.00 -23.79
CA TRP A 416 20.02 47.41 -23.56
C TRP A 416 21.22 48.29 -23.85
N VAL A 417 20.91 49.55 -24.14
CA VAL A 417 21.86 50.65 -24.26
C VAL A 417 21.26 51.85 -23.55
N VAL A 418 21.97 52.35 -22.55
CA VAL A 418 21.58 53.46 -21.69
C VAL A 418 22.72 54.47 -21.68
N THR A 419 22.39 55.74 -21.90
CA THR A 419 23.33 56.86 -21.89
C THR A 419 23.13 57.68 -20.61
N GLY A 420 24.21 58.10 -19.96
CA GLY A 420 24.14 59.01 -18.80
C GLY A 420 23.65 58.39 -17.48
N ALA A 421 23.49 57.07 -17.41
CA ALA A 421 23.13 56.37 -16.18
C ALA A 421 24.34 56.06 -15.28
N LYS A 422 24.16 56.24 -13.97
CA LYS A 422 25.08 55.78 -12.93
C LYS A 422 24.80 54.33 -12.54
N SER A 423 23.54 53.90 -12.60
CA SER A 423 23.14 52.51 -12.36
C SER A 423 22.00 52.09 -13.28
N VAL A 424 22.01 50.81 -13.68
CA VAL A 424 20.94 50.16 -14.45
C VAL A 424 20.54 48.87 -13.72
N THR A 425 19.26 48.69 -13.43
CA THR A 425 18.72 47.51 -12.75
C THR A 425 17.56 46.93 -13.56
N ILE A 426 17.43 45.60 -13.63
CA ILE A 426 16.35 44.91 -14.31
C ILE A 426 15.60 44.03 -13.30
N ASN A 427 14.27 44.17 -13.26
CA ASN A 427 13.35 43.40 -12.42
C ASN A 427 12.28 42.71 -13.29
N PRO A 428 11.66 41.59 -12.85
CA PRO A 428 11.90 40.86 -11.60
C PRO A 428 13.14 39.94 -11.68
N ASP A 429 13.79 39.72 -10.54
CA ASP A 429 14.79 38.67 -10.29
C ASP A 429 16.02 38.60 -11.24
N VAL A 430 16.38 39.71 -11.90
CA VAL A 430 17.55 39.76 -12.80
C VAL A 430 18.77 40.41 -12.11
N GLY A 431 18.66 41.67 -11.67
CA GLY A 431 19.72 42.37 -10.93
C GLY A 431 20.26 43.64 -11.58
N THR A 432 21.48 44.05 -11.20
CA THR A 432 22.11 45.32 -11.62
C THR A 432 23.20 45.08 -12.66
N PHE A 433 23.24 45.93 -13.68
CA PHE A 433 24.08 45.77 -14.88
C PHE A 433 24.76 47.06 -15.32
N GLN A 434 25.65 46.95 -16.31
CA GLN A 434 26.27 48.10 -16.98
C GLN A 434 25.29 48.82 -17.92
N PRO A 435 25.55 50.09 -18.30
CA PRO A 435 24.67 50.86 -19.18
C PRO A 435 24.49 50.27 -20.59
N SER A 436 25.42 49.45 -21.09
CA SER A 436 25.25 48.74 -22.37
C SER A 436 25.71 47.30 -22.20
N ASP A 437 24.75 46.38 -22.15
CA ASP A 437 24.99 44.98 -21.78
C ASP A 437 23.82 44.10 -22.25
N SER A 438 23.93 42.79 -22.03
CA SER A 438 22.89 41.81 -22.34
C SER A 438 22.85 40.69 -21.31
N VAL A 439 21.67 40.10 -21.09
CA VAL A 439 21.48 38.96 -20.17
C VAL A 439 20.57 37.92 -20.78
N PHE A 440 20.99 36.66 -20.67
CA PHE A 440 20.26 35.49 -21.14
C PHE A 440 19.26 35.00 -20.08
N LEU A 441 18.01 34.74 -20.48
CA LEU A 441 16.90 34.38 -19.58
C LEU A 441 16.02 33.25 -20.17
N ILE A 442 15.30 32.55 -19.29
CA ILE A 442 14.29 31.53 -19.63
C ILE A 442 13.03 31.78 -18.76
N PRO A 443 12.16 32.73 -19.13
CA PRO A 443 10.94 32.98 -18.37
C PRO A 443 9.95 31.80 -18.49
N LEU A 444 9.32 31.44 -17.37
CA LEU A 444 8.33 30.33 -17.31
C LEU A 444 6.89 30.81 -17.38
N GLU A 445 6.68 32.08 -17.17
CA GLU A 445 5.40 32.75 -17.30
C GLU A 445 5.64 34.03 -18.08
N THR A 446 4.57 34.54 -18.70
CA THR A 446 4.64 35.83 -19.38
C THR A 446 5.14 36.88 -18.39
N THR A 447 6.38 37.33 -18.59
CA THR A 447 7.10 38.16 -17.63
C THR A 447 7.36 39.52 -18.26
N THR A 448 6.97 40.58 -17.56
CA THR A 448 7.31 41.94 -17.95
C THR A 448 8.57 42.38 -17.21
N TYR A 449 9.68 42.44 -17.93
CA TYR A 449 10.93 42.96 -17.40
C TYR A 449 10.91 44.49 -17.42
N THR A 450 11.35 45.11 -16.34
CA THR A 450 11.48 46.55 -16.19
C THR A 450 12.94 46.90 -15.96
N LEU A 451 13.53 47.61 -16.92
CA LEU A 451 14.84 48.24 -16.80
C LEU A 451 14.66 49.62 -16.14
N LEU A 452 15.40 49.88 -15.07
CA LEU A 452 15.45 51.15 -14.36
C LEU A 452 16.87 51.70 -14.44
N ALA A 453 17.02 52.84 -15.12
CA ALA A 453 18.26 53.60 -15.19
C ALA A 453 18.18 54.80 -14.23
N SER A 454 19.26 55.09 -13.49
CA SER A 454 19.29 56.22 -12.57
C SER A 454 20.62 56.95 -12.56
N ASN A 455 20.57 58.27 -12.38
CA ASN A 455 21.71 59.11 -12.04
C ASN A 455 21.32 60.12 -10.96
N ASN A 456 22.19 61.09 -10.65
CA ASN A 456 21.94 62.12 -9.65
C ASN A 456 20.89 63.17 -10.05
N LEU A 457 20.46 63.22 -11.31
CA LEU A 457 19.46 64.15 -11.84
C LEU A 457 18.09 63.52 -12.07
N GLY A 458 17.98 62.19 -12.06
CA GLY A 458 16.71 61.51 -12.19
C GLY A 458 16.81 60.02 -12.50
N THR A 459 15.64 59.45 -12.79
CA THR A 459 15.47 58.05 -13.17
C THR A 459 14.67 57.95 -14.45
N GLU A 460 14.97 56.95 -15.27
CA GLU A 460 14.16 56.57 -16.42
C GLU A 460 13.93 55.06 -16.37
N ASN A 461 12.78 54.61 -16.90
CA ASN A 461 12.49 53.19 -16.99
C ASN A 461 12.03 52.80 -18.40
N ALA A 462 12.23 51.54 -18.74
CA ALA A 462 11.71 50.92 -19.94
C ALA A 462 11.24 49.51 -19.60
N THR A 463 10.24 49.02 -20.31
CA THR A 463 9.73 47.67 -20.11
C THR A 463 9.80 46.83 -21.38
N VAL A 464 10.05 45.54 -21.21
CA VAL A 464 9.96 44.53 -22.27
C VAL A 464 9.16 43.37 -21.70
N THR A 465 8.02 43.08 -22.31
CA THR A 465 7.23 41.89 -22.01
C THR A 465 7.70 40.74 -22.89
N VAL A 466 8.04 39.63 -22.26
CA VAL A 466 8.31 38.35 -22.92
C VAL A 466 7.08 37.49 -22.67
N SER A 467 6.27 37.32 -23.71
CA SER A 467 5.10 36.46 -23.72
C SER A 467 5.55 35.02 -23.73
N VAL A 468 5.24 34.28 -22.68
CA VAL A 468 5.44 32.84 -22.64
C VAL A 468 4.11 32.21 -23.01
N THR A 469 4.03 31.66 -24.21
CA THR A 469 2.88 30.89 -24.65
C THR A 469 2.99 29.48 -24.06
N PRO A 470 1.99 29.03 -23.27
CA PRO A 470 1.88 27.63 -22.92
C PRO A 470 1.80 26.82 -24.22
N ASP A 471 2.45 25.66 -24.21
CA ASP A 471 2.55 24.78 -25.37
C ASP A 471 1.20 24.61 -26.10
N SER A 472 1.24 24.89 -27.40
CA SER A 472 0.12 24.78 -28.32
C SER A 472 -0.36 23.33 -28.33
N GLU A 473 -1.66 23.12 -28.13
CA GLU A 473 -2.33 21.82 -28.25
C GLU A 473 -1.91 21.09 -29.55
N GLY A 474 -1.02 20.09 -29.47
CA GLY A 474 -0.87 19.09 -30.54
C GLY A 474 0.53 18.58 -30.90
N THR A 475 1.64 19.21 -30.50
CA THR A 475 2.98 18.72 -30.87
C THR A 475 3.71 18.12 -29.66
N PRO A 476 4.21 16.87 -29.71
CA PRO A 476 5.11 16.31 -28.69
C PRO A 476 6.39 17.16 -28.54
N PRO A 477 7.12 17.05 -27.42
CA PRO A 477 8.37 17.79 -27.25
C PRO A 477 9.42 17.27 -28.23
N GLU A 478 10.44 18.06 -28.52
CA GLU A 478 11.55 17.68 -29.41
C GLU A 478 12.89 18.00 -28.75
N ILE A 479 13.71 16.99 -28.51
CA ILE A 479 15.07 17.13 -27.99
C ILE A 479 16.01 17.39 -29.16
N GLN A 480 16.38 18.65 -29.36
CA GLN A 480 17.25 19.09 -30.45
C GLN A 480 18.73 18.75 -30.22
N LEU A 481 19.14 18.66 -28.96
CA LEU A 481 20.53 18.37 -28.59
C LEU A 481 20.57 17.62 -27.26
N PHE A 482 21.42 16.59 -27.16
CA PHE A 482 21.84 16.00 -25.88
C PHE A 482 23.28 15.49 -26.01
N THR A 483 24.19 16.11 -25.27
CA THR A 483 25.65 15.89 -25.38
C THR A 483 26.28 15.71 -24.02
N ALA A 484 27.48 15.14 -23.99
CA ALA A 484 28.31 14.98 -22.79
C ALA A 484 29.73 15.48 -23.10
N SER A 485 30.26 16.36 -22.26
CA SER A 485 31.60 16.93 -22.45
C SER A 485 32.36 17.04 -21.13
N PRO A 486 33.53 16.39 -20.99
CA PRO A 486 34.11 15.42 -21.93
C PRO A 486 33.30 14.12 -21.99
N SER A 487 33.22 13.48 -23.16
CA SER A 487 32.50 12.20 -23.34
C SER A 487 33.25 10.98 -22.79
N THR A 488 34.52 11.16 -22.40
CA THR A 488 35.37 10.15 -21.78
C THR A 488 36.06 10.74 -20.56
N ILE A 489 36.02 10.03 -19.43
CA ILE A 489 36.57 10.44 -18.14
C ILE A 489 37.25 9.25 -17.44
N SER A 490 38.11 9.51 -16.46
CA SER A 490 38.54 8.48 -15.50
C SER A 490 37.43 8.17 -14.49
N ALA A 491 37.49 7.03 -13.80
CA ALA A 491 36.49 6.65 -12.80
C ALA A 491 36.29 7.73 -11.72
N GLY A 492 35.06 8.25 -11.60
CA GLY A 492 34.73 9.35 -10.68
C GLY A 492 35.13 10.74 -11.17
N GLY A 493 35.62 10.87 -12.41
CA GLY A 493 35.82 12.16 -13.08
C GLY A 493 34.49 12.83 -13.43
N THR A 494 34.53 14.11 -13.81
CA THR A 494 33.32 14.89 -14.12
C THR A 494 33.08 14.98 -15.63
N SER A 495 31.86 14.70 -16.06
CA SER A 495 31.34 15.01 -17.39
C SER A 495 30.12 15.91 -17.27
N THR A 496 29.99 16.90 -18.15
CA THR A 496 28.82 17.78 -18.21
C THR A 496 27.88 17.32 -19.31
N LEU A 497 26.70 16.86 -18.92
CA LEU A 497 25.58 16.64 -19.84
C LEU A 497 24.99 18.00 -20.22
N ALA A 498 24.69 18.25 -21.49
CA ALA A 498 24.06 19.48 -21.96
C ALA A 498 22.99 19.19 -23.02
N TRP A 499 21.87 19.92 -22.99
CA TRP A 499 20.75 19.69 -23.90
C TRP A 499 20.00 20.94 -24.36
N SER A 500 19.28 20.80 -25.47
CA SER A 500 18.32 21.77 -26.02
C SER A 500 17.03 21.03 -26.33
N ILE A 501 15.89 21.57 -25.88
CA ILE A 501 14.58 20.90 -25.98
C ILE A 501 13.52 21.94 -26.35
N LEU A 502 12.67 21.62 -27.30
CA LEU A 502 11.53 22.40 -27.75
C LEU A 502 10.23 21.77 -27.21
N GLY A 503 9.32 22.60 -26.69
CA GLY A 503 7.95 22.18 -26.36
C GLY A 503 7.78 21.25 -25.13
N ALA A 504 8.80 21.07 -24.29
CA ALA A 504 8.69 20.22 -23.09
C ALA A 504 8.12 20.96 -21.89
N THR A 505 7.10 20.39 -21.25
CA THR A 505 6.58 20.88 -19.95
C THR A 505 7.35 20.33 -18.76
N SER A 506 7.97 19.15 -18.90
CA SER A 506 8.85 18.56 -17.90
C SER A 506 9.96 17.77 -18.58
N ILE A 507 11.08 17.62 -17.88
CA ILE A 507 12.22 16.83 -18.34
C ILE A 507 12.72 15.97 -17.19
N SER A 508 13.27 14.81 -17.51
CA SER A 508 13.95 13.95 -16.56
C SER A 508 15.15 13.27 -17.20
N ILE A 509 16.19 13.00 -16.42
CA ILE A 509 17.31 12.15 -16.82
C ILE A 509 17.29 10.90 -15.94
N ASN A 510 17.55 9.74 -16.53
CA ASN A 510 17.68 8.48 -15.79
C ASN A 510 18.96 8.47 -14.91
N GLN A 511 19.37 7.29 -14.41
CA GLN A 511 20.52 7.15 -13.50
C GLN A 511 20.37 7.93 -12.18
N GLY A 512 19.12 8.06 -11.70
CA GLY A 512 18.82 8.70 -10.43
C GLY A 512 18.84 10.23 -10.44
N ILE A 513 19.14 10.88 -11.58
CA ILE A 513 19.14 12.34 -11.70
C ILE A 513 17.72 12.91 -11.57
N GLY A 514 16.73 12.27 -12.21
CA GLY A 514 15.36 12.78 -12.20
C GLY A 514 15.25 14.13 -12.91
N THR A 515 14.52 15.08 -12.34
CA THR A 515 14.45 16.44 -12.88
C THR A 515 15.81 17.14 -12.67
N PRO A 516 16.55 17.52 -13.73
CA PRO A 516 17.87 18.13 -13.59
C PRO A 516 17.81 19.47 -12.85
N GLU A 517 18.86 19.79 -12.09
CA GLU A 517 18.93 21.00 -11.26
C GLU A 517 19.08 22.28 -12.11
N SER A 518 19.64 22.15 -13.31
CA SER A 518 19.76 23.19 -14.32
C SER A 518 19.04 22.77 -15.60
N ARG A 519 18.38 23.70 -16.28
CA ARG A 519 17.60 23.39 -17.49
C ARG A 519 18.40 23.19 -18.77
N LEU A 520 19.72 23.43 -18.75
CA LEU A 520 20.58 23.35 -19.94
C LEU A 520 21.72 22.35 -19.79
N ARG A 521 22.10 22.03 -18.55
CA ARG A 521 23.23 21.16 -18.25
C ARG A 521 23.14 20.52 -16.89
N GLN A 522 23.71 19.32 -16.75
CA GLN A 522 23.87 18.58 -15.50
C GLN A 522 25.26 17.98 -15.45
N GLU A 523 25.99 18.21 -14.36
CA GLU A 523 27.23 17.49 -14.11
C GLU A 523 26.95 16.08 -13.58
N VAL A 524 27.74 15.13 -14.05
CA VAL A 524 27.68 13.73 -13.64
C VAL A 524 29.09 13.21 -13.38
N GLN A 525 29.22 12.33 -12.38
CA GLN A 525 30.48 11.70 -12.00
C GLN A 525 30.34 10.17 -11.96
N PRO A 526 30.09 9.50 -13.09
CA PRO A 526 29.96 8.05 -13.10
C PRO A 526 31.32 7.37 -12.85
N THR A 527 31.29 6.26 -12.11
CA THR A 527 32.47 5.42 -11.84
C THR A 527 32.61 4.24 -12.79
N VAL A 528 31.60 4.02 -13.65
CA VAL A 528 31.57 3.03 -14.73
C VAL A 528 30.95 3.67 -15.96
N THR A 529 31.26 3.19 -17.16
CA THR A 529 30.65 3.70 -18.41
C THR A 529 29.13 3.70 -18.28
N THR A 530 28.54 4.90 -18.36
CA THR A 530 27.13 5.12 -18.01
C THR A 530 26.40 5.75 -19.18
N THR A 531 25.24 5.18 -19.52
CA THR A 531 24.33 5.73 -20.53
C THR A 531 23.25 6.57 -19.84
N TYR A 532 23.20 7.84 -20.20
CA TYR A 532 22.18 8.78 -19.77
C TYR A 532 21.08 8.88 -20.83
N VAL A 533 19.83 8.95 -20.38
CA VAL A 533 18.63 9.09 -21.18
C VAL A 533 17.89 10.31 -20.66
N LEU A 534 17.82 11.36 -21.48
CA LEU A 534 17.00 12.55 -21.25
C LEU A 534 15.61 12.28 -21.84
N THR A 535 14.58 12.40 -21.00
CA THR A 535 13.17 12.28 -21.38
C THR A 535 12.52 13.64 -21.26
N ALA A 536 11.92 14.13 -22.33
CA ALA A 536 11.12 15.35 -22.36
C ALA A 536 9.64 14.97 -22.47
N VAL A 537 8.76 15.63 -21.71
CA VAL A 537 7.32 15.33 -21.69
C VAL A 537 6.50 16.60 -21.80
N ASN A 538 5.45 16.54 -22.62
CA ASN A 538 4.33 17.47 -22.59
C ASN A 538 2.99 16.72 -22.63
N LYS A 539 1.88 17.46 -22.59
CA LYS A 539 0.53 16.88 -22.70
C LYS A 539 0.29 16.12 -24.01
N SER A 540 1.05 16.45 -25.07
CA SER A 540 0.92 15.91 -26.42
C SER A 540 1.77 14.65 -26.64
N GLY A 541 2.76 14.37 -25.80
CA GLY A 541 3.61 13.18 -25.91
C GLY A 541 4.93 13.28 -25.14
N LEU A 542 5.86 12.38 -25.49
CA LEU A 542 7.21 12.37 -24.94
C LEU A 542 8.23 12.24 -26.07
N ASP A 543 9.43 12.76 -25.83
CA ASP A 543 10.62 12.52 -26.64
C ASP A 543 11.78 12.12 -25.75
N SER A 544 12.75 11.38 -26.29
CA SER A 544 13.89 10.88 -25.52
C SER A 544 15.18 10.85 -26.33
N ALA A 545 16.27 11.33 -25.74
CA ALA A 545 17.60 11.32 -26.31
C ALA A 545 18.59 10.62 -25.37
N THR A 546 19.63 10.00 -25.92
CA THR A 546 20.63 9.27 -25.13
C THR A 546 22.04 9.78 -25.37
N VAL A 547 22.86 9.83 -24.32
CA VAL A 547 24.30 10.09 -24.42
C VAL A 547 25.08 9.14 -23.52
N VAL A 548 26.28 8.76 -23.93
CA VAL A 548 27.16 7.85 -23.17
C VAL A 548 28.35 8.63 -22.64
N VAL A 549 28.62 8.50 -21.34
CA VAL A 549 29.88 8.92 -20.71
C VAL A 549 30.73 7.67 -20.51
N THR A 550 31.85 7.59 -21.24
CA THR A 550 32.78 6.47 -21.16
C THR A 550 33.70 6.66 -19.96
N VAL A 551 33.82 5.63 -19.12
CA VAL A 551 34.75 5.64 -17.99
C VAL A 551 35.92 4.72 -18.31
N GLU A 552 37.10 5.32 -18.46
CA GLU A 552 38.36 4.57 -18.59
C GLU A 552 38.89 4.20 -17.19
N PRO A 553 39.43 2.97 -17.04
CA PRO A 553 39.90 2.43 -15.77
C PRO A 553 41.14 3.15 -15.20
#